data_AF-A0A1G7WQM9-F1
#
_entry.id   AF-A0A1G7WQM9-F1
#
_cell.length_a   1.000
_cell.length_b   1.000
_cell.length_c   1.000
_cell.angle_alpha   90.00
_cell.angle_beta   90.00
_cell.angle_gamma   90.00
#
_symmetry.space_group_name_H-M   'P 1'
#
loop_
_entity.id
_entity.type
_entity.pdbx_description
1 polymer ?
#
loop_
_entity_poly.entity_id
_entity_poly.type
_entity_poly.pdbx_seq_one_letter_code
_entity_poly.pdbx_strand_id
1 'polypeptide(L)'
;MPNQNSRQGIDNTLKIWEKTIDVQQHFNDIELQIRNYTLTLFTGIMAGIGYLLKEKINIDLHGYIIPSSAIAALIGMIIMCAFYFMDKYWYHKLLKGSVKHALDIETLIQSTHPEINLTSKIGDASHIKFFGLKVDSDKKYWFFYYPLISIFFVLYIALLKWA
;
A
#
# COMPACT_ATOMS: atom_id res chain seq x y z
N MET A 1 7.56 -29.00 -38.90
CA MET A 1 6.46 -28.04 -38.65
C MET A 1 5.91 -28.32 -37.27
N PRO A 2 5.78 -27.32 -36.36
CA PRO A 2 5.22 -27.58 -35.04
C PRO A 2 3.78 -28.08 -35.17
N ASN A 3 3.44 -29.09 -34.37
CA ASN A 3 2.12 -29.73 -34.34
C ASN A 3 1.03 -28.69 -34.03
N GLN A 4 -0.14 -28.76 -34.66
CA GLN A 4 -1.24 -27.82 -34.37
C GLN A 4 -1.62 -27.83 -32.87
N ASN A 5 -1.53 -28.99 -32.22
CA ASN A 5 -1.76 -29.13 -30.78
C ASN A 5 -0.73 -28.36 -29.93
N SER A 6 0.54 -28.25 -30.38
CA SER A 6 1.55 -27.49 -29.65
C SER A 6 1.37 -25.98 -29.81
N ARG A 7 0.90 -25.52 -30.98
CA ARG A 7 0.55 -24.11 -31.20
C ARG A 7 -0.64 -23.68 -30.33
N GLN A 8 -1.70 -24.48 -30.30
CA GLN A 8 -2.88 -24.20 -29.48
C GLN A 8 -2.56 -24.17 -27.98
N GLY A 9 -1.63 -25.04 -27.53
CA GLY A 9 -1.14 -25.02 -26.15
C GLY A 9 -0.45 -23.70 -25.79
N ILE A 10 0.42 -23.20 -26.67
CA ILE A 10 1.13 -21.92 -26.48
C ILE A 10 0.14 -20.74 -26.48
N ASP A 11 -0.78 -20.71 -27.45
CA ASP A 11 -1.79 -19.64 -27.53
C ASP A 11 -2.65 -19.56 -26.25
N ASN A 12 -2.97 -20.72 -25.66
CA ASN A 12 -3.68 -20.76 -24.39
C ASN A 12 -2.82 -20.27 -23.22
N THR A 13 -1.54 -20.64 -23.16
CA THR A 13 -0.62 -20.14 -22.13
C THR A 13 -0.42 -18.63 -22.22
N LEU A 14 -0.30 -18.08 -23.43
CA LEU A 14 -0.20 -16.63 -23.64
C LEU A 14 -1.46 -15.89 -23.15
N LYS A 15 -2.65 -16.43 -23.38
CA LYS A 15 -3.91 -15.87 -22.84
C LYS A 15 -3.96 -15.91 -21.31
N ILE A 16 -3.47 -17.00 -20.70
CA ILE A 16 -3.40 -17.13 -19.24
C ILE A 16 -2.38 -16.12 -18.68
N TRP A 17 -1.23 -15.96 -19.34
CA TRP A 17 -0.24 -14.95 -18.99
C TRP A 17 -0.83 -13.54 -19.05
N GLU A 18 -1.44 -13.16 -20.17
CA GLU A 18 -2.08 -11.86 -20.36
C GLU A 18 -3.10 -11.59 -19.25
N LYS A 19 -3.97 -12.57 -18.95
CA LYS A 19 -4.95 -12.42 -17.89
C LYS A 19 -4.33 -12.29 -16.50
N THR A 20 -3.19 -12.93 -16.27
CA THR A 20 -2.45 -12.82 -15.00
C THR A 20 -1.84 -11.42 -14.85
N ILE A 21 -1.29 -10.86 -15.93
CA ILE A 21 -0.77 -9.48 -15.96
C ILE A 21 -1.89 -8.47 -15.69
N ASP A 22 -3.08 -8.65 -16.26
CA ASP A 22 -4.23 -7.79 -15.96
C ASP A 22 -4.56 -7.76 -14.46
N VAL A 23 -4.59 -8.94 -13.82
CA VAL A 23 -4.88 -9.06 -12.39
C VAL A 23 -3.77 -8.41 -11.55
N GLN A 24 -2.51 -8.57 -11.98
CA GLN A 24 -1.36 -7.90 -11.36
C GLN A 24 -1.47 -6.38 -11.43
N GLN A 25 -1.80 -5.81 -12.60
CA GLN A 25 -2.01 -4.38 -12.77
C GLN A 25 -3.17 -3.88 -11.90
N HIS A 26 -4.29 -4.62 -11.88
CA HIS A 26 -5.45 -4.27 -11.07
C HIS A 26 -5.12 -4.18 -9.57
N PHE A 27 -4.37 -5.14 -9.02
CA PHE A 27 -3.96 -5.07 -7.61
C PHE A 27 -2.98 -3.92 -7.33
N ASN A 28 -2.07 -3.63 -8.26
CA ASN A 28 -1.18 -2.48 -8.13
C ASN A 28 -1.96 -1.15 -8.12
N ASP A 29 -2.98 -1.03 -8.96
CA ASP A 29 -3.84 0.15 -8.99
C ASP A 29 -4.65 0.30 -7.70
N ILE A 30 -5.14 -0.81 -7.13
CA ILE A 30 -5.81 -0.81 -5.82
C ILE A 30 -4.86 -0.34 -4.71
N GLU A 31 -3.60 -0.80 -4.67
CA GLU A 31 -2.62 -0.31 -3.69
C GLU A 31 -2.43 1.22 -3.79
N LEU A 32 -2.27 1.75 -5.00
CA LEU A 32 -2.12 3.20 -5.22
C LEU A 32 -3.38 3.96 -4.79
N GLN A 33 -4.56 3.43 -5.08
CA GLN A 33 -5.84 4.02 -4.69
C GLN A 33 -5.98 4.10 -3.17
N ILE A 34 -5.63 3.03 -2.45
CA ILE A 34 -5.66 2.99 -0.98
C ILE A 34 -4.74 4.05 -0.36
N ARG A 35 -3.54 4.23 -0.93
CA ARG A 35 -2.60 5.27 -0.48
C ARG A 35 -3.14 6.67 -0.72
N ASN A 36 -3.78 6.92 -1.86
CA ASN A 36 -4.44 8.20 -2.14
C ASN A 36 -5.57 8.48 -1.14
N TYR A 37 -6.42 7.49 -0.83
CA TYR A 37 -7.44 7.64 0.21
C TYR A 37 -6.86 7.90 1.60
N THR A 38 -5.74 7.25 1.93
CA THR A 38 -5.01 7.50 3.17
C THR A 38 -4.60 8.97 3.28
N LEU A 39 -4.02 9.56 2.22
CA LEU A 39 -3.60 10.97 2.21
C LEU A 39 -4.78 11.94 2.29
N THR A 40 -5.87 11.64 1.60
CA THR A 40 -7.10 12.44 1.66
C THR A 40 -7.68 12.46 3.08
N LEU A 41 -7.80 11.28 3.71
CA LEU A 41 -8.27 11.17 5.09
C LEU A 41 -7.32 11.83 6.08
N PHE A 42 -6.01 11.64 5.90
CA PHE A 42 -4.99 12.32 6.72
C PHE A 42 -5.19 13.83 6.68
N THR A 43 -5.35 14.41 5.49
CA THR A 43 -5.56 15.86 5.31
C THR A 43 -6.86 16.33 5.97
N GLY A 44 -7.95 15.58 5.79
CA GLY A 44 -9.25 15.90 6.41
C GLY A 44 -9.20 15.85 7.94
N ILE A 45 -8.55 14.85 8.52
CA ILE A 45 -8.40 14.73 9.98
C ILE A 45 -7.51 15.84 10.52
N MET A 46 -6.41 16.18 9.84
CA MET A 46 -5.54 17.30 10.22
C MET A 46 -6.30 18.63 10.23
N ALA A 47 -7.12 18.89 9.21
CA ALA A 47 -8.00 20.07 9.18
C ALA A 47 -9.00 20.07 10.34
N GLY A 48 -9.62 18.92 10.62
CA GLY A 48 -10.53 18.74 11.76
C GLY A 48 -9.86 19.01 13.11
N ILE A 49 -8.64 18.50 13.33
CA ILE A 49 -7.85 18.80 14.53
C ILE A 49 -7.60 20.31 14.65
N GLY A 50 -7.18 20.96 13.56
CA GLY A 50 -6.96 22.41 13.54
C GLY A 50 -8.20 23.21 13.91
N TYR A 51 -9.37 22.80 13.40
CA TYR A 51 -10.65 23.40 13.76
C TYR A 51 -11.00 23.20 15.24
N LEU A 52 -10.87 21.98 15.77
CA LEU A 52 -11.15 21.68 17.19
C LEU A 52 -10.24 22.46 18.13
N LEU A 53 -8.98 22.70 17.74
CA LEU A 53 -8.05 23.55 18.50
C LEU A 53 -8.48 25.01 18.53
N LYS A 54 -8.95 25.53 17.39
CA LYS A 54 -9.45 26.91 17.29
C LYS A 54 -10.64 27.14 18.21
N GLU A 55 -11.59 26.21 18.22
CA GLU A 55 -12.83 26.30 19.00
C GLU A 55 -12.63 25.93 20.48
N LYS A 56 -11.45 25.41 20.87
CA LYS A 56 -11.10 25.02 22.25
C LYS A 56 -12.13 24.06 22.87
N ILE A 57 -12.65 23.13 22.07
CA ILE A 57 -13.67 22.18 22.52
C ILE A 57 -13.02 21.11 23.39
N ASN A 58 -13.46 21.03 24.64
CA ASN A 58 -13.04 20.02 25.60
C ASN A 58 -14.22 19.11 25.97
N ILE A 59 -13.92 17.85 26.24
CA ILE A 59 -14.88 16.84 26.68
C ILE A 59 -14.57 16.51 28.14
N ASP A 60 -15.57 16.60 29.00
CA ASP A 60 -15.50 16.11 30.38
C ASP A 60 -15.87 14.62 30.40
N LEU A 61 -14.91 13.78 30.77
CA LEU A 61 -15.13 12.35 31.00
C LEU A 61 -14.82 12.03 32.46
N HIS A 62 -15.88 11.80 33.25
CA HIS A 62 -15.75 11.41 34.67
C HIS A 62 -14.83 12.35 35.48
N GLY A 63 -14.87 13.66 35.21
CA GLY A 63 -14.07 14.67 35.91
C GLY A 63 -12.70 14.93 35.30
N TYR A 64 -12.33 14.24 34.21
CA TYR A 64 -11.13 14.53 33.42
C TYR A 64 -11.50 15.33 32.18
N ILE A 65 -10.93 16.54 32.06
CA ILE A 65 -11.09 17.39 30.89
C ILE A 65 -10.08 16.95 29.83
N ILE A 66 -10.60 16.41 28.72
CA ILE A 66 -9.77 15.95 27.59
C ILE A 66 -10.08 16.82 26.37
N PRO A 67 -9.06 17.42 25.72
CA PRO A 67 -9.25 18.17 24.49
C PRO A 67 -9.76 17.25 23.39
N SER A 68 -10.87 17.63 22.76
CA SER A 68 -11.45 16.86 21.64
C SER A 68 -10.46 16.71 20.47
N SER A 69 -9.55 17.67 20.30
CA SER A 69 -8.46 17.64 19.32
C SER A 69 -7.45 16.52 19.59
N ALA A 70 -7.16 16.19 20.86
CA ALA A 70 -6.32 15.04 21.22
C ALA A 70 -7.03 13.73 20.85
N ILE A 71 -8.33 13.62 21.12
CA ILE A 71 -9.13 12.45 20.74
C ILE A 71 -9.16 12.28 19.22
N ALA A 72 -9.34 13.37 18.47
CA ALA A 72 -9.28 13.34 17.01
C ALA A 72 -7.91 12.87 16.47
N ALA A 73 -6.80 13.30 17.10
CA ALA A 73 -5.46 12.80 16.77
C ALA A 73 -5.32 11.29 17.04
N LEU A 74 -5.84 10.81 18.17
CA LEU A 74 -5.85 9.37 18.50
C LEU A 74 -6.66 8.55 17.48
N ILE A 75 -7.85 9.03 17.10
CA ILE A 75 -8.68 8.40 16.06
C ILE A 75 -7.92 8.39 14.71
N GLY A 76 -7.28 9.50 14.35
CA GLY A 76 -6.44 9.59 13.16
C GLY A 76 -5.32 8.54 13.16
N MET A 77 -4.63 8.37 14.29
CA MET A 77 -3.61 7.34 14.44
C MET A 77 -4.17 5.93 14.21
N ILE A 78 -5.32 5.61 14.82
CA ILE A 78 -5.99 4.30 14.67
C ILE A 78 -6.38 4.05 13.21
N ILE A 79 -6.97 5.04 12.53
CA ILE A 79 -7.33 4.95 11.11
C ILE A 79 -6.09 4.69 10.26
N MET A 80 -4.99 5.43 10.47
CA MET A 80 -3.74 5.21 9.72
C MET A 80 -3.16 3.81 9.95
N CYS A 81 -3.25 3.28 11.18
CA CYS A 81 -2.87 1.89 11.48
C CYS A 81 -3.75 0.87 10.76
N ALA A 82 -5.06 1.12 10.65
CA ALA A 82 -5.99 0.26 9.92
C ALA A 82 -5.69 0.25 8.42
N PHE A 83 -5.44 1.42 7.81
CA PHE A 83 -5.02 1.53 6.41
C PHE A 83 -3.66 0.85 6.17
N TYR A 84 -2.70 1.02 7.07
CA TYR A 84 -1.42 0.30 7.01
C TYR A 84 -1.62 -1.21 7.03
N PHE A 85 -2.48 -1.71 7.93
CA PHE A 85 -2.75 -3.15 8.03
C PHE A 85 -3.38 -3.68 6.74
N MET A 86 -4.36 -2.96 6.20
CA MET A 86 -5.04 -3.29 4.95
C MET A 86 -4.08 -3.30 3.75
N ASP A 87 -3.26 -2.25 3.56
CA ASP A 87 -2.29 -2.17 2.46
C ASP A 87 -1.27 -3.33 2.56
N LYS A 88 -0.66 -3.51 3.73
CA LYS A 88 0.42 -4.49 3.93
C LYS A 88 -0.05 -5.95 3.91
N TYR A 89 -1.08 -6.29 4.69
CA TYR A 89 -1.42 -7.69 4.95
C TYR A 89 -2.49 -8.23 4.02
N TRP A 90 -3.27 -7.37 3.37
CA TRP A 90 -4.29 -7.80 2.42
C TRP A 90 -3.82 -7.56 0.99
N TYR A 91 -3.78 -6.30 0.54
CA TYR A 91 -3.61 -6.01 -0.88
C TYR A 91 -2.20 -6.28 -1.39
N HIS A 92 -1.18 -5.95 -0.61
CA HIS A 92 0.20 -6.26 -0.98
C HIS A 92 0.47 -7.77 -1.08
N LYS A 93 -0.18 -8.57 -0.23
CA LYS A 93 -0.10 -10.04 -0.32
C LYS A 93 -0.75 -10.56 -1.61
N LEU A 94 -1.87 -9.96 -2.02
CA LEU A 94 -2.55 -10.31 -3.28
C LEU A 94 -1.70 -9.95 -4.49
N LEU A 95 -1.12 -8.73 -4.52
CA LEU A 95 -0.21 -8.31 -5.59
C LEU A 95 1.02 -9.21 -5.69
N LYS A 96 1.65 -9.54 -4.55
CA LYS A 96 2.80 -10.45 -4.54
C LYS A 96 2.44 -11.85 -5.03
N GLY A 97 1.22 -12.30 -4.76
CA GLY A 97 0.68 -13.57 -5.26
C GLY A 97 0.55 -13.60 -6.78
N SER A 98 -0.04 -12.56 -7.38
CA SER A 98 -0.18 -12.47 -8.84
C SER A 98 1.16 -12.32 -9.55
N VAL A 99 2.07 -11.51 -9.00
CA VAL A 99 3.47 -11.39 -9.50
C VAL A 99 4.17 -12.74 -9.52
N LYS A 100 4.06 -13.52 -8.44
CA LYS A 100 4.69 -14.85 -8.38
C LYS A 100 4.12 -15.78 -9.45
N HIS A 101 2.79 -15.79 -9.60
CA HIS A 101 2.14 -16.61 -10.63
C HIS A 101 2.56 -16.20 -12.05
N ALA A 102 2.67 -14.90 -12.32
CA ALA A 102 3.17 -14.39 -13.60
C ALA A 102 4.60 -14.86 -13.89
N LEU A 103 5.50 -14.78 -12.89
CA LEU A 103 6.88 -15.27 -13.02
C LEU A 103 6.96 -16.77 -13.31
N ASP A 104 6.09 -17.58 -12.68
CA ASP A 104 6.02 -19.02 -12.93
C ASP A 104 5.62 -19.30 -14.39
N ILE A 105 4.67 -18.53 -14.95
CA ILE A 105 4.25 -18.65 -16.36
C ILE A 105 5.34 -18.15 -17.31
N GLU A 106 5.94 -16.99 -17.04
CA GLU A 106 7.06 -16.45 -17.84
C GLU A 106 8.19 -17.47 -17.92
N THR A 107 8.57 -18.09 -16.79
CA THR A 107 9.61 -19.12 -16.74
C THR A 107 9.29 -20.36 -17.58
N LEU A 108 8.01 -20.75 -17.68
CA LEU A 108 7.58 -21.91 -18.45
C LEU A 108 7.76 -21.72 -19.96
N ILE A 109 7.53 -20.51 -20.47
CA ILE A 109 7.48 -20.23 -21.92
C ILE A 109 8.60 -19.31 -22.43
N GLN A 110 9.43 -18.73 -21.57
CA GLN A 110 10.55 -17.84 -21.93
C GLN A 110 11.54 -18.43 -22.94
N SER A 111 11.71 -19.76 -22.98
CA SER A 111 12.64 -20.43 -23.92
C SER A 111 12.17 -20.31 -25.37
N THR A 112 10.87 -20.11 -25.57
CA THR A 112 10.23 -20.00 -26.88
C THR A 112 9.75 -18.57 -27.18
N HIS A 113 9.36 -17.83 -26.15
CA HIS A 113 8.80 -16.48 -26.25
C HIS A 113 9.42 -15.57 -25.18
N PRO A 114 10.71 -15.21 -25.27
CA PRO A 114 11.40 -14.40 -24.26
C PRO A 114 10.82 -12.98 -24.10
N GLU A 115 10.06 -12.49 -25.08
CA GLU A 115 9.42 -11.17 -25.09
C GLU A 115 8.36 -10.96 -23.99
N ILE A 116 7.85 -12.04 -23.38
CA ILE A 116 6.83 -12.00 -22.33
C ILE A 116 7.38 -11.70 -20.93
N ASN A 117 8.71 -11.61 -20.77
CA ASN A 117 9.41 -11.52 -19.48
C ASN A 117 9.23 -10.16 -18.77
N LEU A 118 8.03 -9.58 -18.83
CA LEU A 118 7.70 -8.28 -18.30
C LEU A 118 7.87 -8.24 -16.78
N THR A 119 7.34 -9.23 -16.08
CA THR A 119 7.32 -9.27 -14.61
C THR A 119 8.72 -9.41 -14.06
N SER A 120 9.52 -10.29 -14.66
CA SER A 120 10.94 -10.43 -14.32
C SER A 120 11.70 -9.12 -14.53
N LYS A 121 11.53 -8.46 -15.69
CA LYS A 121 12.23 -7.20 -15.99
C LYS A 121 11.83 -6.05 -15.06
N ILE A 122 10.55 -5.97 -14.69
CA ILE A 122 10.08 -5.00 -13.69
C ILE A 122 10.72 -5.28 -12.34
N GLY A 123 10.75 -6.55 -11.90
CA GLY A 123 11.40 -6.96 -10.65
C GLY A 123 12.85 -6.49 -10.58
N ASP A 124 13.65 -6.82 -11.60
CA ASP A 124 15.06 -6.47 -11.70
C ASP A 124 15.29 -4.95 -11.68
N ALA A 125 14.44 -4.19 -12.38
CA ALA A 125 14.53 -2.73 -12.47
C ALA A 125 14.04 -2.02 -11.18
N SER A 126 13.19 -2.67 -10.37
CA SER A 126 12.53 -2.04 -9.23
C SER A 126 13.40 -1.87 -7.98
N HIS A 127 14.61 -2.44 -7.98
CA HIS A 127 15.54 -2.38 -6.85
C HIS A 127 16.15 -0.99 -6.69
N ILE A 128 15.60 -0.22 -5.75
CA ILE A 128 16.13 1.09 -5.35
C ILE A 128 17.16 0.94 -4.22
N LYS A 129 18.36 1.50 -4.41
CA LYS A 129 19.36 1.67 -3.35
C LYS A 129 19.19 3.05 -2.74
N PHE A 130 18.74 3.13 -1.49
CA PHE A 130 18.65 4.39 -0.76
C PHE A 130 19.78 4.44 0.27
N PHE A 131 20.70 5.40 0.14
CA PHE A 131 21.85 5.55 1.06
C PHE A 131 22.69 4.27 1.24
N GLY A 132 22.92 3.52 0.16
CA GLY A 132 23.69 2.27 0.19
C GLY A 132 22.93 1.06 0.77
N LEU A 133 21.75 1.27 1.36
CA LEU A 133 20.86 0.20 1.82
C LEU A 133 19.90 -0.19 0.69
N LYS A 134 19.79 -1.50 0.43
CA LYS A 134 18.75 -2.03 -0.47
C LYS A 134 17.40 -1.86 0.22
N VAL A 135 16.58 -0.93 -0.27
CA VAL A 135 15.19 -0.81 0.16
C VAL A 135 14.41 -1.82 -0.64
N ASP A 136 14.12 -2.95 0.01
CA ASP A 136 13.31 -4.00 -0.60
C ASP A 136 11.88 -3.51 -0.82
N SER A 137 11.19 -4.01 -1.84
CA SER A 137 9.81 -3.61 -2.15
C SER A 137 8.87 -3.88 -0.96
N ASP A 138 9.18 -4.92 -0.18
CA ASP A 138 8.53 -5.26 1.08
C ASP A 138 8.70 -4.20 2.20
N LYS A 139 9.44 -3.10 2.00
CA LYS A 139 9.61 -2.03 3.01
C LYS A 139 8.99 -0.69 2.63
N LYS A 140 8.47 -0.56 1.40
CA LYS A 140 7.96 0.72 0.87
C LYS A 140 6.78 1.27 1.67
N TYR A 141 5.88 0.42 2.15
CA TYR A 141 4.74 0.82 2.97
C TYR A 141 5.16 1.39 4.34
N TRP A 142 6.28 0.94 4.92
CA TRP A 142 6.78 1.51 6.17
C TRP A 142 7.16 2.98 5.98
N PHE A 143 7.86 3.30 4.88
CA PHE A 143 8.22 4.68 4.56
C PHE A 143 7.00 5.59 4.37
N PHE A 144 5.90 5.05 3.84
CA PHE A 144 4.66 5.80 3.63
C PHE A 144 3.87 6.02 4.94
N TYR A 145 3.65 4.97 5.74
CA TYR A 145 2.74 5.04 6.89
C TYR A 145 3.40 5.52 8.19
N TYR A 146 4.69 5.25 8.43
CA TYR A 146 5.34 5.66 9.69
C TYR A 146 5.29 7.17 9.91
N PRO A 147 5.60 8.03 8.92
CA PRO A 147 5.49 9.47 9.10
C PRO A 147 4.07 9.90 9.50
N LEU A 148 3.05 9.39 8.80
CA LEU A 148 1.64 9.74 9.05
C LEU A 148 1.19 9.34 10.46
N ILE A 149 1.51 8.11 10.88
CA ILE A 149 1.19 7.60 12.22
C ILE A 149 1.95 8.39 13.29
N SER A 150 3.23 8.67 13.06
CA SER A 150 4.08 9.40 14.01
C SER A 150 3.59 10.83 14.25
N ILE A 151 3.10 11.52 13.21
CA ILE A 151 2.51 12.86 13.33
C ILE A 151 1.31 12.82 14.27
N PHE A 152 0.38 11.89 14.08
CA PHE A 152 -0.78 11.76 14.97
C PHE A 152 -0.39 11.37 16.40
N PHE A 153 0.61 10.50 16.57
CA PHE A 153 1.10 10.15 17.89
C PHE A 153 1.72 11.36 18.62
N VAL A 154 2.57 12.13 17.94
CA VAL A 154 3.18 13.35 18.51
C VAL A 154 2.11 14.38 18.84
N LEU A 155 1.14 14.59 17.95
CA LEU A 155 0.01 15.49 18.19
C LEU A 155 -0.80 15.05 19.40
N TYR A 156 -1.15 13.77 19.51
CA TYR A 156 -1.88 13.24 20.65
C TYR A 156 -1.19 13.57 21.99
N ILE A 157 0.12 13.28 22.09
CA ILE A 157 0.90 13.58 23.30
C ILE A 157 1.00 15.09 23.56
N ALA A 158 1.22 15.90 22.52
CA ALA A 158 1.34 17.35 22.66
C ALA A 158 0.02 17.98 23.13
N LEU A 159 -1.11 17.53 22.58
CA LEU A 159 -2.43 18.09 22.89
C LEU A 159 -2.94 17.67 24.26
N LEU A 160 -2.60 16.48 24.75
CA LEU A 160 -2.89 16.09 26.14
C LEU A 160 -2.18 16.97 27.18
N LYS A 161 -1.01 17.51 26.86
CA LYS A 161 -0.28 18.45 27.76
C LYS A 161 -0.86 19.86 27.76
N TRP A 162 -1.76 20.15 26.83
CA TRP A 162 -2.40 21.45 26.66
C TRP A 162 -3.86 21.45 27.17
N ALA A 163 -4.26 20.36 27.81
CA ALA A 163 -5.49 20.18 28.59
C ALA A 163 -5.31 20.73 30.01
#